data_AF-A0A258AUM1-F1
#
_entry.id   AF-A0A258AUM1-F1
#
_cell.length_a   1.000
_cell.length_b   1.000
_cell.length_c   1.000
_cell.angle_alpha   90.00
_cell.angle_beta   90.00
_cell.angle_gamma   90.00
#
_symmetry.space_group_name_H-M   'P 1'
#
loop_
_entity.id
_entity.type
_entity.pdbx_description
1 polymer ?
#
loop_
_entity_poly.entity_id
_entity_poly.type
_entity_poly.pdbx_seq_one_letter_code
_entity_poly.pdbx_strand_id
1 'polypeptide(L)'
;MPALRTCRLLFLVFSTSFCMLSLLIPSCSTAMPDLSVRGVKAYQVVKKAESFYNSAVGYAGSTPAVVWAFRDLLAEKNADAAFKSLLQEATLPGRLYGLCGLWFTDQAAFKEQVAHYRAMPGKVKTMIGCIIAEDEIAELVESKHPNAIRLRGPEDTMQAWWARNPKAQGFSDIAGGCWPSELKGKKGAQRPVKR
;
A
#
# COMPACT_ATOMS: atom_id res chain seq x y z
N MET A 1 -67.05 -24.29 -30.67
CA MET A 1 -66.97 -23.57 -31.95
C MET A 1 -65.72 -22.69 -31.93
N PRO A 2 -64.91 -22.69 -33.02
CA PRO A 2 -63.50 -22.32 -33.01
C PRO A 2 -63.25 -20.87 -33.49
N ALA A 3 -62.05 -20.33 -33.22
CA ALA A 3 -61.34 -19.46 -34.16
C ALA A 3 -59.86 -19.32 -33.76
N LEU A 4 -59.00 -20.08 -34.45
CA LEU A 4 -57.58 -19.77 -34.60
C LEU A 4 -57.40 -18.44 -35.32
N ARG A 5 -56.38 -17.65 -34.95
CA ARG A 5 -55.59 -16.88 -35.93
C ARG A 5 -54.12 -16.85 -35.54
N THR A 6 -53.39 -17.74 -36.21
CA THR A 6 -51.98 -17.65 -36.55
C THR A 6 -51.71 -16.39 -37.38
N CYS A 7 -50.64 -15.66 -37.07
CA CYS A 7 -49.97 -14.81 -38.05
C CYS A 7 -48.45 -14.97 -37.89
N ARG A 8 -47.85 -15.65 -38.87
CA ARG A 8 -46.40 -15.75 -39.09
C ARG A 8 -45.95 -14.53 -39.86
N LEU A 9 -44.90 -13.85 -39.40
CA LEU A 9 -43.97 -13.00 -40.18
C LEU A 9 -42.65 -13.09 -39.38
N LEU A 10 -41.65 -13.92 -39.69
CA LEU A 10 -40.82 -13.97 -40.91
C LEU A 10 -40.24 -12.60 -41.25
N PHE A 11 -39.16 -12.19 -40.59
CA PHE A 11 -38.19 -11.25 -41.17
C PHE A 11 -36.81 -11.32 -40.49
N LEU A 12 -35.81 -11.52 -41.36
CA LEU A 12 -34.44 -10.98 -41.35
C LEU A 12 -33.41 -11.56 -40.37
N VAL A 13 -32.72 -12.56 -40.89
CA VAL A 13 -31.32 -12.90 -40.61
C VAL A 13 -30.44 -11.67 -40.88
N PHE A 14 -30.01 -10.97 -39.83
CA PHE A 14 -28.89 -10.02 -39.92
C PHE A 14 -27.60 -10.76 -39.54
N SER A 15 -26.90 -11.20 -40.59
CA SER A 15 -25.50 -11.58 -40.53
C SER A 15 -24.66 -10.34 -40.26
N THR A 16 -24.24 -10.12 -39.02
CA THR A 16 -23.21 -9.15 -38.69
C THR A 16 -21.93 -9.89 -38.37
N SER A 17 -21.04 -9.86 -39.36
CA SER A 17 -19.65 -10.23 -39.30
C SER A 17 -19.03 -9.73 -37.99
N PHE A 18 -18.80 -10.65 -37.05
CA PHE A 18 -18.07 -10.40 -35.81
C PHE A 18 -16.60 -10.27 -36.21
N CYS A 19 -16.25 -9.09 -36.71
CA CYS A 19 -14.87 -8.72 -36.97
C CYS A 19 -14.15 -8.79 -35.63
N MET A 20 -13.33 -9.84 -35.49
CA MET A 20 -12.29 -10.00 -34.46
C MET A 20 -11.40 -8.76 -34.48
N LEU A 21 -11.87 -7.68 -33.86
CA LEU A 21 -11.07 -6.53 -33.53
C LEU A 21 -10.25 -6.95 -32.33
N SER A 22 -9.13 -7.61 -32.62
CA SER A 22 -8.06 -7.91 -31.68
C SER A 22 -7.66 -6.61 -31.01
N LEU A 23 -8.26 -6.33 -29.86
CA LEU A 23 -7.88 -5.28 -28.94
C LEU A 23 -6.43 -5.57 -28.56
N LEU A 24 -5.50 -4.95 -29.29
CA LEU A 24 -4.14 -4.72 -28.85
C LEU A 24 -4.23 -3.80 -27.63
N ILE A 25 -4.57 -4.38 -26.48
CA ILE A 25 -4.42 -3.72 -25.18
C ILE A 25 -2.92 -3.45 -25.08
N PRO A 26 -2.47 -2.17 -25.12
CA PRO A 26 -1.08 -1.88 -24.91
C PRO A 26 -0.80 -2.35 -23.47
N SER A 27 -0.01 -3.41 -23.33
CA SER A 27 0.60 -3.73 -22.05
C SER A 27 1.40 -2.51 -21.66
N CYS A 28 0.80 -1.63 -20.84
CA CYS A 28 1.49 -0.53 -20.19
C CYS A 28 2.45 -1.18 -19.21
N SER A 29 3.58 -1.65 -19.74
CA SER A 29 4.71 -2.11 -18.95
C SER A 29 5.25 -0.84 -18.33
N THR A 30 4.83 -0.52 -17.12
CA THR A 30 5.39 0.58 -16.35
C THR A 30 6.88 0.33 -16.27
N ALA A 31 7.66 1.13 -17.00
CA ALA A 31 9.11 1.01 -17.00
C ALA A 31 9.57 1.10 -15.53
N MET A 32 10.49 0.22 -15.13
CA MET A 32 11.02 0.27 -13.77
C MET A 32 11.54 1.68 -13.47
N PRO A 33 11.26 2.22 -12.27
CA PRO A 33 11.80 3.51 -11.88
C PRO A 33 13.34 3.48 -11.97
N ASP A 34 13.93 4.60 -12.39
CA ASP A 34 15.37 4.77 -12.37
C ASP A 34 15.86 4.83 -10.91
N LEU A 35 16.51 3.75 -10.47
CA LEU A 35 16.94 3.51 -9.09
C LEU A 35 18.40 3.07 -9.08
N SER A 36 19.11 3.38 -8.00
CA SER A 36 20.44 2.83 -7.76
C SER A 36 20.40 1.30 -7.66
N VAL A 37 21.55 0.63 -7.76
CA VAL A 37 21.65 -0.83 -7.55
C VAL A 37 21.10 -1.24 -6.16
N ARG A 38 21.28 -0.39 -5.14
CA ARG A 38 20.72 -0.61 -3.81
C ARG A 38 19.20 -0.42 -3.82
N GLY A 39 18.72 0.64 -4.48
CA GLY A 39 17.30 0.93 -4.67
C GLY A 39 16.56 -0.20 -5.37
N VAL A 40 17.11 -0.77 -6.45
CA VAL A 40 16.52 -1.92 -7.15
C VAL A 40 16.38 -3.13 -6.22
N LYS A 41 17.41 -3.45 -5.43
CA LYS A 41 17.33 -4.56 -4.45
C LYS A 41 16.26 -4.29 -3.39
N ALA A 42 16.24 -3.08 -2.86
CA ALA A 42 15.26 -2.65 -1.87
C ALA A 42 13.83 -2.76 -2.43
N TYR A 43 13.62 -2.25 -3.65
CA TYR A 43 12.36 -2.34 -4.38
C TYR A 43 11.86 -3.77 -4.50
N GLN A 44 12.73 -4.70 -4.93
CA GLN A 44 12.35 -6.11 -5.09
C GLN A 44 11.97 -6.78 -3.76
N VAL A 45 12.63 -6.40 -2.66
CA VAL A 45 12.28 -6.91 -1.31
C VAL A 45 10.91 -6.39 -0.89
N VAL A 46 10.63 -5.09 -1.06
CA VAL A 46 9.33 -4.50 -0.70
C VAL A 46 8.21 -5.04 -1.60
N LYS A 47 8.46 -5.15 -2.91
CA LYS A 47 7.50 -5.66 -3.90
C LYS A 47 6.97 -7.05 -3.54
N LYS A 48 7.81 -7.89 -2.94
CA LYS A 48 7.51 -9.29 -2.59
C LYS A 48 7.18 -9.49 -1.11
N ALA A 49 6.89 -8.43 -0.36
CA ALA A 49 6.63 -8.53 1.07
C ALA A 49 5.44 -9.47 1.36
N GLU A 50 5.63 -10.45 2.24
CA GLU A 50 4.59 -11.43 2.60
C GLU A 50 3.73 -11.00 3.78
N SER A 51 4.19 -10.01 4.55
CA SER A 51 3.48 -9.47 5.71
C SER A 51 3.83 -8.00 5.89
N PHE A 52 2.93 -7.26 6.54
CA PHE A 52 3.17 -5.89 6.93
C PHE A 52 3.67 -5.84 8.37
N TYR A 53 4.87 -5.30 8.57
CA TYR A 53 5.54 -5.26 9.86
C TYR A 53 5.61 -3.83 10.41
N ASN A 54 5.56 -3.68 11.72
CA ASN A 54 6.03 -2.45 12.36
C ASN A 54 7.57 -2.39 12.36
N SER A 55 8.12 -1.31 12.92
CA SER A 55 9.56 -1.00 12.82
C SER A 55 10.49 -1.95 13.61
N ALA A 56 9.95 -2.73 14.55
CA ALA A 56 10.68 -3.65 15.42
C ALA A 56 9.77 -4.83 15.80
N VAL A 57 10.19 -6.04 15.45
CA VAL A 57 9.39 -7.27 15.65
C VAL A 57 10.15 -8.38 16.36
N GLY A 58 9.38 -9.32 16.89
CA GLY A 58 9.87 -10.49 17.60
C GLY A 58 10.39 -10.15 19.00
N TYR A 59 10.81 -11.19 19.72
CA TYR A 59 11.28 -11.05 21.11
C TYR A 59 12.46 -10.07 21.25
N ALA A 60 13.38 -10.09 20.28
CA ALA A 60 14.54 -9.21 20.27
C ALA A 60 14.26 -7.79 19.74
N GLY A 61 13.02 -7.46 19.35
CA GLY A 61 12.68 -6.15 18.79
C GLY A 61 13.50 -5.79 17.55
N SER A 62 13.77 -6.77 16.70
CA SER A 62 14.64 -6.60 15.52
C SER A 62 13.87 -5.95 14.38
N THR A 63 14.50 -4.99 13.68
CA THR A 63 13.90 -4.40 12.49
C THR A 63 13.92 -5.41 11.32
N PRO A 64 12.74 -5.74 10.72
CA PRO A 64 12.65 -6.64 9.58
C PRO A 64 13.47 -6.18 8.37
N ALA A 65 13.94 -7.12 7.56
CA ALA A 65 14.66 -6.82 6.32
C ALA A 65 13.84 -5.94 5.36
N VAL A 66 12.52 -6.17 5.28
CA VAL A 66 11.63 -5.37 4.45
C VAL A 66 11.50 -3.92 4.93
N VAL A 67 11.54 -3.68 6.25
CA VAL A 67 11.52 -2.31 6.80
C VAL A 67 12.82 -1.59 6.48
N TRP A 68 13.96 -2.29 6.54
CA TRP A 68 15.22 -1.73 6.06
C TRP A 68 15.21 -1.46 4.56
N ALA A 69 14.60 -2.33 3.76
CA ALA A 69 14.44 -2.11 2.32
C ALA A 69 13.55 -0.90 2.04
N PHE A 70 12.45 -0.72 2.79
CA PHE A 70 11.62 0.48 2.71
C PHE A 70 12.43 1.75 2.95
N ARG A 71 13.27 1.77 4.00
CA ARG A 71 14.15 2.91 4.31
C ARG A 71 15.17 3.20 3.21
N ASP A 72 15.76 2.14 2.65
CA ASP A 72 16.69 2.25 1.52
C ASP A 72 15.98 2.86 0.30
N LEU A 73 14.76 2.42 0.01
CA LEU A 73 13.97 2.94 -1.11
C LEU A 73 13.53 4.38 -0.89
N LEU A 74 13.15 4.75 0.33
CA LEU A 74 12.78 6.12 0.69
C LEU A 74 13.94 7.11 0.53
N ALA A 75 15.19 6.65 0.59
CA ALA A 75 16.38 7.47 0.39
C ALA A 75 16.76 7.65 -1.09
N GLU A 76 16.11 6.96 -2.02
CA GLU A 76 16.38 7.08 -3.46
C GLU A 76 15.85 8.42 -4.00
N LYS A 77 16.55 8.98 -4.99
CA LYS A 77 16.14 10.24 -5.65
C LYS A 77 14.74 10.14 -6.28
N ASN A 78 14.41 8.97 -6.82
CA ASN A 78 13.13 8.68 -7.47
C ASN A 78 12.21 7.81 -6.60
N ALA A 79 12.29 7.95 -5.27
CA ALA A 79 11.47 7.19 -4.32
C ALA A 79 9.96 7.28 -4.63
N ASP A 80 9.48 8.47 -5.04
CA ASP A 80 8.08 8.69 -5.40
C ASP A 80 7.60 7.72 -6.50
N ALA A 81 8.32 7.68 -7.62
CA ALA A 81 8.00 6.80 -8.75
C ALA A 81 8.05 5.33 -8.33
N ALA A 82 9.00 4.95 -7.47
CA ALA A 82 9.08 3.60 -6.95
C ALA A 82 7.88 3.22 -6.07
N PHE A 83 7.45 4.09 -5.14
CA PHE A 83 6.29 3.80 -4.30
C PHE A 83 4.99 3.76 -5.11
N LYS A 84 4.84 4.62 -6.12
CA LYS A 84 3.71 4.55 -7.08
C LYS A 84 3.69 3.25 -7.87
N SER A 85 4.85 2.78 -8.32
CA SER A 85 4.98 1.50 -9.00
C SER A 85 4.61 0.32 -8.06
N LEU A 86 5.08 0.35 -6.80
CA LEU A 86 4.72 -0.69 -5.82
C LEU A 86 3.22 -0.83 -5.63
N LEU A 87 2.45 0.26 -5.64
CA LEU A 87 0.99 0.22 -5.52
C LEU A 87 0.30 -0.58 -6.64
N GLN A 88 0.91 -0.66 -7.82
CA GLN A 88 0.37 -1.36 -8.98
C GLN A 88 0.75 -2.84 -8.99
N GLU A 89 2.02 -3.15 -8.70
CA GLU A 89 2.60 -4.46 -8.99
C GLU A 89 3.09 -5.27 -7.78
N ALA A 90 3.10 -4.70 -6.58
CA ALA A 90 3.50 -5.44 -5.38
C ALA A 90 2.40 -6.38 -4.88
N THR A 91 2.80 -7.31 -3.99
CA THR A 91 1.88 -8.02 -3.10
C THR A 91 1.11 -7.03 -2.23
N LEU A 92 -0.03 -7.42 -1.66
CA LEU A 92 -0.83 -6.52 -0.81
C LEU A 92 -0.02 -5.87 0.34
N PRO A 93 0.81 -6.59 1.14
CA PRO A 93 1.70 -5.94 2.10
C PRO A 93 2.70 -4.97 1.46
N GLY A 94 3.27 -5.33 0.30
CA GLY A 94 4.20 -4.47 -0.43
C GLY A 94 3.54 -3.18 -0.93
N ARG A 95 2.26 -3.23 -1.31
CA ARG A 95 1.47 -2.05 -1.65
C ARG A 95 1.21 -1.16 -0.44
N LEU A 96 0.99 -1.73 0.74
CA LEU A 96 0.86 -0.94 1.98
C LEU A 96 2.16 -0.23 2.35
N TYR A 97 3.32 -0.86 2.11
CA TYR A 97 4.61 -0.15 2.17
C TYR A 97 4.70 0.97 1.12
N GLY A 98 4.21 0.73 -0.10
CA GLY A 98 4.04 1.75 -1.14
C GLY A 98 3.23 2.96 -0.65
N LEU A 99 2.07 2.69 -0.06
CA LEU A 99 1.19 3.71 0.52
C LEU A 99 1.90 4.50 1.62
N CYS A 100 2.61 3.82 2.53
CA CYS A 100 3.41 4.48 3.56
C CYS A 100 4.54 5.35 2.97
N GLY A 101 5.09 4.97 1.82
CA GLY A 101 6.10 5.76 1.12
C GLY A 101 5.54 7.07 0.55
N LEU A 102 4.34 7.02 -0.03
CA LEU A 102 3.66 8.22 -0.56
C LEU A 102 3.40 9.27 0.52
N TRP A 103 3.23 8.89 1.79
CA TRP A 103 3.17 9.86 2.89
C TRP A 103 4.34 10.83 2.86
N PHE A 104 5.55 10.38 2.51
CA PHE A 104 6.73 11.25 2.47
C PHE A 104 6.99 11.89 1.11
N THR A 105 6.56 11.26 0.01
CA THR A 105 6.96 11.67 -1.34
C THR A 105 5.88 12.44 -2.10
N ASP A 106 4.60 12.13 -1.86
CA ASP A 106 3.48 12.74 -2.57
C ASP A 106 2.19 12.66 -1.72
N GLN A 107 1.93 13.72 -0.98
CA GLN A 107 0.77 13.84 -0.09
C GLN A 107 -0.57 13.88 -0.84
N ALA A 108 -0.61 14.27 -2.11
CA ALA A 108 -1.84 14.27 -2.89
C ALA A 108 -2.20 12.83 -3.30
N ALA A 109 -1.25 12.12 -3.91
CA ALA A 109 -1.41 10.72 -4.26
C ALA A 109 -1.66 9.84 -3.02
N PHE A 110 -1.01 10.13 -1.90
CA PHE A 110 -1.25 9.45 -0.63
C PHE A 110 -2.73 9.51 -0.22
N LYS A 111 -3.34 10.70 -0.21
CA LYS A 111 -4.74 10.90 0.21
C LYS A 111 -5.71 10.17 -0.70
N GLU A 112 -5.47 10.21 -2.01
CA GLU A 112 -6.26 9.47 -3.00
C GLU A 112 -6.21 7.96 -2.71
N GLN A 113 -5.00 7.42 -2.48
CA GLN A 113 -4.82 6.00 -2.22
C GLN A 113 -5.39 5.58 -0.87
N VAL A 114 -5.24 6.39 0.19
CA VAL A 114 -5.93 6.13 1.47
C VAL A 114 -7.44 5.98 1.26
N ALA A 115 -8.05 6.85 0.45
CA ALA A 115 -9.48 6.77 0.15
C ALA A 115 -9.87 5.50 -0.61
N HIS A 116 -8.98 4.93 -1.41
CA HIS A 116 -9.16 3.63 -2.06
C HIS A 116 -9.04 2.48 -1.04
N TYR A 117 -7.96 2.44 -0.26
CA TYR A 117 -7.68 1.35 0.66
C TYR A 117 -8.66 1.28 1.85
N ARG A 118 -9.20 2.41 2.33
CA ARG A 118 -10.24 2.40 3.39
C ARG A 118 -11.54 1.70 2.96
N ALA A 119 -11.79 1.60 1.66
CA ALA A 119 -12.95 0.92 1.09
C ALA A 119 -12.61 -0.51 0.59
N MET A 120 -11.33 -0.90 0.65
CA MET A 120 -10.88 -2.20 0.17
C MET A 120 -11.25 -3.28 1.20
N PRO A 121 -12.05 -4.30 0.81
CA PRO A 121 -12.31 -5.42 1.68
C PRO A 121 -11.09 -6.33 1.78
N GLY A 122 -10.99 -7.07 2.88
CA GLY A 122 -10.03 -8.14 3.04
C GLY A 122 -8.99 -7.84 4.12
N LYS A 123 -8.13 -8.83 4.33
CA LYS A 123 -7.14 -8.83 5.40
C LYS A 123 -5.72 -8.92 4.85
N VAL A 124 -4.79 -8.45 5.64
CA VAL A 124 -3.36 -8.58 5.39
C VAL A 124 -2.69 -9.22 6.59
N LYS A 125 -1.74 -10.12 6.33
CA LYS A 125 -0.91 -10.68 7.39
C LYS A 125 -0.03 -9.58 7.98
N THR A 126 -0.08 -9.41 9.28
CA THR A 126 0.72 -8.43 10.01
C THR A 126 1.62 -9.10 11.03
N MET A 127 2.71 -8.42 11.37
CA MET A 127 3.46 -8.71 12.58
C MET A 127 3.85 -7.40 13.27
N ILE A 128 3.21 -7.12 14.39
CA ILE A 128 3.38 -5.89 15.15
C ILE A 128 3.94 -6.26 16.52
N GLY A 129 5.18 -5.84 16.77
CA GLY A 129 5.91 -6.34 17.93
C GLY A 129 6.08 -7.86 17.85
N CYS A 130 5.55 -8.59 18.83
CA CYS A 130 5.57 -10.05 18.85
C CYS A 130 4.29 -10.72 18.34
N ILE A 131 3.26 -9.94 17.99
CA ILE A 131 1.94 -10.47 17.61
C ILE A 131 1.90 -10.67 16.10
N ILE A 132 1.54 -11.87 15.65
CA ILE A 132 1.25 -12.19 14.26
C ILE A 132 -0.26 -12.33 14.12
N ALA A 133 -0.86 -11.60 13.19
CA ALA A 133 -2.30 -11.58 12.97
C ALA A 133 -2.65 -11.40 11.49
N GLU A 134 -3.96 -11.42 11.20
CA GLU A 134 -4.52 -10.92 9.95
C GLU A 134 -5.43 -9.73 10.28
N ASP A 135 -4.99 -8.53 9.91
CA ASP A 135 -5.72 -7.30 10.18
C ASP A 135 -6.53 -6.86 8.96
N GLU A 136 -7.70 -6.29 9.21
CA GLU A 136 -8.52 -5.67 8.17
C GLU A 136 -7.74 -4.51 7.53
N ILE A 137 -7.66 -4.50 6.20
CA ILE A 137 -6.94 -3.48 5.45
C ILE A 137 -7.46 -2.08 5.81
N ALA A 138 -8.78 -1.93 5.90
CA ALA A 138 -9.42 -0.65 6.20
C ALA A 138 -9.02 -0.09 7.57
N GLU A 139 -8.95 -0.94 8.61
CA GLU A 139 -8.59 -0.51 9.97
C GLU A 139 -7.09 -0.20 10.08
N LEU A 140 -6.23 -0.97 9.40
CA LEU A 140 -4.80 -0.70 9.34
C LEU A 140 -4.49 0.64 8.64
N VAL A 141 -5.28 0.96 7.61
CA VAL A 141 -5.12 2.16 6.80
C VAL A 141 -5.68 3.38 7.51
N GLU A 142 -6.90 3.32 8.04
CA GLU A 142 -7.52 4.41 8.76
C GLU A 142 -8.31 3.85 9.95
N SER A 143 -7.74 4.00 11.14
CA SER A 143 -8.33 3.45 12.35
C SER A 143 -9.57 4.22 12.76
N LYS A 144 -10.61 3.50 13.18
CA LYS A 144 -11.84 4.08 13.74
C LYS A 144 -11.73 4.39 15.23
N HIS A 145 -10.61 4.07 15.86
CA HIS A 145 -10.42 4.36 17.27
C HIS A 145 -10.40 5.88 17.53
N PRO A 146 -11.10 6.38 18.57
CA PRO A 146 -11.26 7.81 18.81
C PRO A 146 -9.96 8.57 19.10
N ASN A 147 -8.89 7.85 19.44
CA ASN A 147 -7.58 8.41 19.79
C ASN A 147 -6.48 7.92 18.85
N ALA A 148 -6.80 7.69 17.58
CA ALA A 148 -5.80 7.38 16.57
C ALA A 148 -4.79 8.53 16.42
N ILE A 149 -3.53 8.18 16.23
CA ILE A 149 -2.43 9.14 16.11
C ILE A 149 -2.58 9.90 14.80
N ARG A 150 -2.49 11.22 14.87
CA ARG A 150 -2.62 12.12 13.72
C ARG A 150 -1.44 13.08 13.69
N LEU A 151 -0.44 12.73 12.90
CA LEU A 151 0.70 13.60 12.61
C LEU A 151 0.25 14.72 11.68
N ARG A 152 0.85 15.91 11.83
CA ARG A 152 0.50 17.09 11.01
C ARG A 152 1.02 17.01 9.58
N GLY A 153 1.95 16.09 9.31
CA GLY A 153 2.57 15.88 8.01
C GLY A 153 3.88 15.10 8.10
N PRO A 154 4.63 15.01 7.00
CA PRO A 154 5.84 14.18 6.86
C PRO A 154 6.99 14.55 7.81
N GLU A 155 7.03 15.81 8.25
CA GLU A 155 8.05 16.37 9.13
C GLU A 155 7.67 16.31 10.61
N ASP A 156 6.40 16.02 10.92
CA ASP A 156 5.98 15.81 12.31
C ASP A 156 6.43 14.42 12.78
N THR A 157 6.64 14.28 14.09
CA THR A 157 7.20 13.05 14.66
C THR A 157 6.28 12.46 15.70
N MET A 158 6.36 11.14 15.87
CA MET A 158 5.70 10.44 16.97
C MET A 158 6.04 11.05 18.33
N GLN A 159 7.31 11.40 18.57
CA GLN A 159 7.74 12.05 19.80
C GLN A 159 7.05 13.40 20.03
N ALA A 160 6.98 14.23 18.99
CA ALA A 160 6.29 15.52 19.08
C ALA A 160 4.78 15.35 19.27
N TRP A 161 4.18 14.31 18.68
CA TRP A 161 2.77 13.99 18.92
C TRP A 161 2.50 13.59 20.36
N TRP A 162 3.31 12.70 20.95
CA TRP A 162 3.19 12.30 22.36
C TRP A 162 3.39 13.47 23.32
N ALA A 163 4.35 14.36 23.03
CA ALA A 163 4.56 15.57 23.83
C ALA A 163 3.33 16.50 23.85
N ARG A 164 2.58 16.56 22.75
CA ARG A 164 1.33 17.34 22.65
C ARG A 164 0.11 16.60 23.20
N ASN A 165 0.18 15.28 23.34
CA ASN A 165 -0.93 14.42 23.75
C ASN A 165 -0.53 13.48 24.92
N PRO A 166 -0.08 14.01 26.06
CA PRO A 166 0.54 13.21 27.13
C PRO A 166 -0.40 12.21 27.82
N LYS A 167 -1.72 12.32 27.59
CA LYS A 167 -2.75 11.43 28.17
C LYS A 167 -3.39 10.51 27.13
N ALA A 168 -2.95 10.57 25.87
CA ALA A 168 -3.52 9.72 24.83
C ALA A 168 -3.02 8.28 24.97
N GLN A 169 -3.82 7.32 24.48
CA GLN A 169 -3.40 5.91 24.37
C GLN A 169 -2.78 5.60 23.00
N GLY A 170 -3.12 6.40 21.97
CA GLY A 170 -2.54 6.38 20.62
C GLY A 170 -2.79 5.08 19.85
N PHE A 171 -3.66 5.12 18.85
CA PHE A 171 -3.83 4.02 17.89
C PHE A 171 -3.09 4.31 16.60
N SER A 172 -2.37 3.32 16.09
CA SER A 172 -1.53 3.47 14.90
C SER A 172 -2.31 3.13 13.64
N ASP A 173 -2.26 4.02 12.65
CA ASP A 173 -2.72 3.74 11.29
C ASP A 173 -1.82 4.40 10.25
N ILE A 174 -2.10 4.13 8.98
CA ILE A 174 -1.34 4.69 7.85
C ILE A 174 -1.78 6.14 7.60
N ALA A 175 -3.08 6.40 7.54
CA ALA A 175 -3.70 7.68 7.20
C ALA A 175 -3.27 8.82 8.13
N GLY A 176 -3.08 8.53 9.41
CA GLY A 176 -2.59 9.48 10.42
C GLY A 176 -1.07 9.64 10.45
N GLY A 177 -0.33 8.93 9.61
CA GLY A 177 1.12 9.03 9.52
C GLY A 177 1.89 8.23 10.58
N CYS A 178 1.21 7.47 11.45
CA CYS A 178 1.89 6.70 12.49
C CYS A 178 2.78 5.61 11.88
N TRP A 179 2.20 4.68 11.11
CA TRP A 179 2.96 3.61 10.47
C TRP A 179 4.05 4.15 9.53
N PRO A 180 3.79 5.14 8.65
CA PRO A 180 4.86 5.78 7.88
C PRO A 180 6.02 6.29 8.74
N SER A 181 5.75 7.00 9.83
CA SER A 181 6.75 7.58 10.73
C SER A 181 7.59 6.50 11.42
N GLU A 182 6.95 5.44 11.92
CA GLU A 182 7.67 4.31 12.52
C GLU A 182 8.59 3.61 11.51
N LEU A 183 8.08 3.34 10.30
CA LEU A 183 8.84 2.67 9.25
C LEU A 183 10.05 3.48 8.80
N LYS A 184 9.92 4.80 8.66
CA LYS A 184 11.05 5.71 8.39
C LYS A 184 12.13 5.58 9.48
N GLY A 185 11.72 5.39 10.72
CA GLY A 185 12.61 5.23 11.87
C GLY A 185 13.34 6.52 12.25
N LYS A 186 14.20 6.44 13.27
CA LYS A 186 15.00 7.58 13.73
C LYS A 186 16.09 7.93 12.72
N LYS A 187 16.36 9.23 12.56
CA LYS A 187 17.49 9.72 11.76
C LYS A 187 18.79 9.06 12.25
N GLY A 188 19.57 8.50 11.32
CA GLY A 188 20.84 7.83 11.63
C GLY A 188 20.71 6.38 12.11
N ALA A 189 19.52 5.78 12.12
CA ALA A 189 19.38 4.35 12.39
C ALA A 189 20.14 3.53 11.34
N GLN A 190 21.09 2.70 11.79
CA GLN A 190 21.90 1.85 10.93
C GLN A 190 21.43 0.41 10.98
N ARG A 191 21.50 -0.26 9.82
CA ARG A 191 21.28 -1.71 9.74
C ARG A 191 22.41 -2.39 10.55
N PRO A 192 22.09 -3.30 11.48
CA PRO A 192 23.12 -4.06 12.17
C PRO A 192 24.01 -4.78 11.16
N VAL A 193 25.32 -4.65 11.30
CA VAL A 193 26.27 -5.45 10.53
C VAL A 193 26.14 -6.87 11.05
N LYS A 194 25.64 -7.80 10.21
CA LYS A 194 25.69 -9.22 10.53
C LYS A 194 27.17 -9.58 10.72
N ARG A 195 27.53 -9.92 11.95
CA ARG A 195 28.82 -10.54 12.27
C ARG A 195 28.79 -12.01 11.87
#